data_AF-A0A086B1U3-F1
#
_entry.id   AF-A0A086B1U3-F1
#
_cell.length_a   1.000
_cell.length_b   1.000
_cell.length_c   1.000
_cell.angle_alpha   90.00
_cell.angle_beta   90.00
_cell.angle_gamma   90.00
#
_symmetry.space_group_name_H-M   'P 1'
#
loop_
_entity.id
_entity.type
_entity.pdbx_description
1 polymer ?
#
loop_
_entity_poly.entity_id
_entity_poly.type
_entity_poly.pdbx_seq_one_letter_code
_entity_poly.pdbx_strand_id
1 'polypeptide(L)'
;MKKKIILGILFSISISFKIRAQDFLQKLDKEFCICLSNKTNYTDETFKICSSEVMTKLQKDFESYHKSNGYENKDDFMKDFMVRLINNCNPFFMHMIDLKKMGMDKFRNDYKEITIDSLKNKFNETKLLVNYLEIANWYFAHNKTEEAEEVYKEILRNEPNQIEATYMLGLLNDELGKYQEAKILYDKVYKNTENIQFRLYSEMNLKRIK
;
A
#
# COMPACT_ATOMS: atom_id res chain seq x y z
N MET A 1 -40.96 -3.66 22.99
CA MET A 1 -40.48 -4.83 22.21
C MET A 1 -40.23 -4.54 20.72
N LYS A 2 -41.09 -3.79 19.99
CA LYS A 2 -40.94 -3.57 18.53
C LYS A 2 -39.63 -2.88 18.08
N LYS A 3 -39.10 -1.88 18.83
CA LYS A 3 -37.83 -1.20 18.49
C LYS A 3 -36.59 -2.11 18.57
N LYS A 4 -36.53 -3.07 19.50
CA LYS A 4 -35.39 -4.01 19.61
C LYS A 4 -35.40 -5.08 18.50
N ILE A 5 -36.58 -5.46 18.02
CA ILE A 5 -36.74 -6.45 16.92
C ILE A 5 -36.33 -5.82 15.58
N ILE A 6 -36.70 -4.56 15.32
CA ILE A 6 -36.28 -3.84 14.10
C ILE A 6 -34.75 -3.65 14.06
N LEU A 7 -34.12 -3.36 15.21
CA LEU A 7 -32.67 -3.22 15.30
C LEU A 7 -31.94 -4.55 15.01
N GLY A 8 -32.46 -5.68 15.51
CA GLY A 8 -31.92 -7.02 15.22
C GLY A 8 -32.08 -7.46 13.76
N ILE A 9 -33.21 -7.10 13.12
CA ILE A 9 -33.45 -7.39 11.70
C ILE A 9 -32.49 -6.56 10.81
N LEU A 10 -32.32 -5.27 11.08
CA LEU A 10 -31.36 -4.42 10.36
C LEU A 10 -29.90 -4.90 10.57
N PHE A 11 -29.56 -5.39 11.76
CA PHE A 11 -28.26 -5.98 12.04
C PHE A 11 -28.05 -7.29 11.25
N SER A 12 -29.06 -8.15 11.17
CA SER A 12 -28.98 -9.41 10.41
C SER A 12 -28.90 -9.20 8.89
N ILE A 13 -29.60 -8.20 8.36
CA ILE A 13 -29.60 -7.85 6.93
C ILE A 13 -28.22 -7.28 6.54
N SER A 14 -27.68 -6.35 7.31
CA SER A 14 -26.35 -5.77 7.05
C SER A 14 -25.22 -6.81 7.14
N ILE A 15 -25.31 -7.78 8.05
CA ILE A 15 -24.37 -8.91 8.11
C ILE A 15 -24.46 -9.78 6.85
N SER A 16 -25.67 -10.11 6.40
CA SER A 16 -25.86 -10.94 5.19
C SER A 16 -25.29 -10.29 3.92
N PHE A 17 -25.36 -8.97 3.82
CA PHE A 17 -24.76 -8.22 2.70
C PHE A 17 -23.23 -8.24 2.76
N LYS A 18 -22.63 -8.03 3.94
CA LYS A 18 -21.18 -8.12 4.11
C LYS A 18 -20.63 -9.51 3.77
N ILE A 19 -21.35 -10.57 4.14
CA ILE A 19 -20.97 -11.96 3.79
C ILE A 19 -20.97 -12.13 2.26
N ARG A 20 -22.03 -11.73 1.57
CA ARG A 20 -22.10 -11.82 0.09
C ARG A 20 -21.01 -11.01 -0.62
N ALA A 21 -20.67 -9.82 -0.09
CA ALA A 21 -19.58 -9.02 -0.61
C ALA A 21 -18.21 -9.70 -0.45
N GLN A 22 -17.98 -10.34 0.70
CA GLN A 22 -16.77 -11.12 0.94
C GLN A 22 -16.70 -12.37 0.07
N ASP A 23 -17.81 -13.07 -0.15
CA ASP A 23 -17.89 -14.23 -1.04
C ASP A 23 -17.56 -13.84 -2.49
N PHE A 24 -18.09 -12.71 -2.97
CA PHE A 24 -17.77 -12.21 -4.31
C PHE A 24 -16.29 -11.84 -4.42
N LEU A 25 -15.78 -11.06 -3.48
CA LEU A 25 -14.36 -10.69 -3.44
C LEU A 25 -13.47 -11.94 -3.40
N GLN A 26 -13.87 -12.99 -2.66
CA GLN A 26 -13.17 -14.26 -2.60
C GLN A 26 -13.09 -14.97 -3.94
N LYS A 27 -14.21 -15.02 -4.67
CA LYS A 27 -14.21 -15.56 -6.04
C LYS A 27 -13.35 -14.72 -6.97
N LEU A 28 -13.46 -13.39 -6.86
CA LEU A 28 -12.74 -12.44 -7.71
C LEU A 28 -11.22 -12.56 -7.53
N ASP A 29 -10.70 -12.51 -6.29
CA ASP A 29 -9.25 -12.60 -6.05
C ASP A 29 -8.68 -13.97 -6.47
N LYS A 30 -9.45 -15.04 -6.28
CA LYS A 30 -9.07 -16.38 -6.74
C LYS A 30 -8.95 -16.46 -8.26
N GLU A 31 -9.99 -16.05 -8.99
CA GLU A 31 -10.01 -16.12 -10.45
C GLU A 31 -8.98 -15.19 -11.08
N PHE A 32 -8.80 -14.00 -10.51
CA PHE A 32 -7.74 -13.08 -10.89
C PHE A 32 -6.35 -13.68 -10.70
N CYS A 33 -6.13 -14.36 -9.57
CA CYS A 33 -4.86 -15.01 -9.34
C CYS A 33 -4.59 -16.19 -10.26
N ILE A 34 -5.61 -16.99 -10.59
CA ILE A 34 -5.51 -18.06 -11.58
C ILE A 34 -5.08 -17.48 -12.93
N CYS A 35 -5.70 -16.39 -13.37
CA CYS A 35 -5.30 -15.74 -14.61
C CYS A 35 -3.83 -15.30 -14.56
N LEU A 36 -3.41 -14.56 -13.51
CA LEU A 36 -2.02 -14.09 -13.38
C LEU A 36 -1.02 -15.25 -13.36
N SER A 37 -1.35 -16.36 -12.68
CA SER A 37 -0.47 -17.53 -12.56
C SER A 37 -0.20 -18.22 -13.91
N ASN A 38 -1.06 -18.01 -14.90
CA ASN A 38 -0.90 -18.55 -16.26
C ASN A 38 -0.12 -17.61 -17.19
N LYS A 39 0.39 -16.47 -16.70
CA LYS A 39 1.14 -15.48 -17.48
C LYS A 39 2.61 -15.53 -17.07
N THR A 40 3.50 -15.25 -18.02
CA THR A 40 4.95 -15.31 -17.81
C THR A 40 5.56 -13.99 -17.36
N ASN A 41 4.89 -12.85 -17.63
CA ASN A 41 5.30 -11.50 -17.24
C ASN A 41 4.13 -10.75 -16.59
N TYR A 42 4.41 -9.96 -15.55
CA TYR A 42 3.41 -9.17 -14.81
C TYR A 42 3.51 -7.69 -15.19
N THR A 43 3.00 -7.33 -16.36
CA THR A 43 2.96 -5.95 -16.85
C THR A 43 1.56 -5.36 -16.70
N ASP A 44 1.43 -4.03 -16.79
CA ASP A 44 0.12 -3.35 -16.82
C ASP A 44 -0.85 -3.98 -17.84
N GLU A 45 -0.32 -4.46 -18.96
CA GLU A 45 -1.10 -5.15 -19.98
C GLU A 45 -1.60 -6.52 -19.50
N THR A 46 -0.76 -7.30 -18.83
CA THR A 46 -1.16 -8.57 -18.19
C THR A 46 -2.31 -8.35 -17.21
N PHE A 47 -2.24 -7.28 -16.42
CA PHE A 47 -3.29 -6.91 -15.47
C PHE A 47 -4.61 -6.54 -16.15
N LYS A 48 -4.55 -5.74 -17.23
CA LYS A 48 -5.73 -5.39 -18.04
C LYS A 48 -6.39 -6.63 -18.65
N ILE A 49 -5.59 -7.52 -19.23
CA ILE A 49 -6.06 -8.78 -19.82
C ILE A 49 -6.77 -9.62 -18.75
N CYS A 50 -6.12 -9.86 -17.61
CA CYS A 50 -6.72 -10.64 -16.53
C CYS A 50 -7.97 -9.98 -15.94
N SER A 51 -7.99 -8.65 -15.83
CA SER A 51 -9.20 -7.93 -15.42
C SER A 51 -10.34 -8.15 -16.39
N SER A 52 -10.10 -8.05 -17.71
CA SER A 52 -11.13 -8.27 -18.73
C SER A 52 -11.67 -9.69 -18.73
N GLU A 53 -10.78 -10.69 -18.74
CA GLU A 53 -11.13 -12.11 -18.74
C GLU A 53 -11.96 -12.49 -17.50
N VAL A 54 -11.51 -12.07 -16.32
CA VAL A 54 -12.15 -12.41 -15.05
C VAL A 54 -13.48 -11.69 -14.88
N MET A 55 -13.58 -10.42 -15.24
CA MET A 55 -14.85 -9.68 -15.16
C MET A 55 -15.89 -10.24 -16.14
N THR A 56 -15.46 -10.71 -17.31
CA THR A 56 -16.36 -11.42 -18.25
C THR A 56 -16.84 -12.75 -17.64
N LYS A 57 -15.92 -13.52 -17.05
CA LYS A 57 -16.25 -14.80 -16.41
C LYS A 57 -17.21 -14.64 -15.22
N LEU A 58 -17.03 -13.59 -14.42
CA LEU A 58 -17.79 -13.32 -13.20
C LEU A 58 -18.94 -12.33 -13.40
N GLN A 59 -19.33 -12.05 -14.64
CA GLN A 59 -20.34 -11.02 -14.95
C GLN A 59 -21.63 -11.19 -14.15
N LYS A 60 -22.18 -12.41 -14.08
CA LYS A 60 -23.43 -12.68 -13.34
C LYS A 60 -23.26 -12.52 -11.83
N ASP A 61 -22.13 -12.96 -11.28
CA ASP A 61 -21.81 -12.76 -9.86
C ASP A 61 -21.69 -11.27 -9.54
N PHE A 62 -21.05 -10.48 -10.42
CA PHE A 62 -20.90 -9.04 -10.28
C PHE A 62 -22.24 -8.30 -10.37
N GLU A 63 -23.12 -8.67 -11.31
CA GLU A 63 -24.47 -8.11 -11.40
C GLU A 63 -25.32 -8.42 -10.15
N SER A 64 -25.18 -9.63 -9.60
CA SER A 64 -25.85 -10.03 -8.35
C SER A 64 -25.32 -9.23 -7.15
N TYR A 65 -24.00 -9.06 -7.08
CA TYR A 65 -23.32 -8.27 -6.08
C TYR A 65 -23.77 -6.80 -6.09
N HIS A 66 -23.85 -6.17 -7.28
CA HIS A 66 -24.32 -4.78 -7.41
C HIS A 66 -25.77 -4.57 -6.98
N LYS A 67 -26.66 -5.51 -7.29
CA LYS A 67 -28.08 -5.47 -6.88
C LYS A 67 -28.27 -5.59 -5.36
N SER A 68 -27.25 -6.06 -4.64
CA SER A 68 -27.30 -6.29 -3.21
C SER A 68 -26.78 -5.13 -2.35
N ASN A 69 -26.57 -3.92 -2.91
CA ASN A 69 -25.85 -2.83 -2.23
C ASN A 69 -24.51 -3.35 -1.67
N GLY A 70 -23.58 -3.71 -2.57
CA GLY A 70 -22.18 -4.03 -2.22
C GLY A 70 -21.48 -2.85 -1.51
N TYR A 71 -20.15 -2.74 -1.59
CA TYR A 71 -19.47 -1.55 -1.06
C TYR A 71 -20.15 -0.27 -1.55
N GLU A 72 -20.56 0.58 -0.59
CA GLU A 72 -21.12 1.90 -0.88
C GLU A 72 -20.05 2.80 -1.54
N ASN A 73 -18.77 2.52 -1.30
CA ASN A 73 -17.62 3.23 -1.85
C ASN A 73 -16.75 2.32 -2.76
N LYS A 74 -16.49 2.75 -3.99
CA LYS A 74 -15.61 2.05 -4.94
C LYS A 74 -14.17 1.93 -4.44
N ASP A 75 -13.69 2.91 -3.67
CA ASP A 75 -12.33 2.92 -3.15
C ASP A 75 -12.14 1.81 -2.10
N ASP A 76 -13.16 1.54 -1.29
CA ASP A 76 -13.13 0.44 -0.32
C ASP A 76 -13.13 -0.93 -1.01
N PHE A 77 -13.90 -1.08 -2.09
CA PHE A 77 -13.87 -2.31 -2.90
C PHE A 77 -12.48 -2.55 -3.48
N MET A 78 -11.88 -1.55 -4.12
CA MET A 78 -10.56 -1.69 -4.75
C MET A 78 -9.48 -1.95 -3.71
N LYS A 79 -9.54 -1.26 -2.56
CA LYS A 79 -8.66 -1.49 -1.42
C LYS A 79 -8.74 -2.93 -0.94
N ASP A 80 -9.92 -3.41 -0.61
CA ASP A 80 -10.09 -4.75 -0.05
C ASP A 80 -9.74 -5.83 -1.07
N PHE A 81 -10.04 -5.62 -2.35
CA PHE A 81 -9.61 -6.49 -3.44
C PHE A 81 -8.07 -6.56 -3.54
N MET A 82 -7.37 -5.43 -3.56
CA MET A 82 -5.90 -5.40 -3.64
C MET A 82 -5.24 -6.02 -2.39
N VAL A 83 -5.79 -5.77 -1.20
CA VAL A 83 -5.30 -6.40 0.05
C VAL A 83 -5.47 -7.92 -0.01
N ARG A 84 -6.59 -8.42 -0.55
CA ARG A 84 -6.79 -9.86 -0.76
C ARG A 84 -5.78 -10.42 -1.77
N LEU A 85 -5.52 -9.72 -2.87
CA LEU A 85 -4.50 -10.15 -3.84
C LEU A 85 -3.10 -10.20 -3.24
N ILE A 86 -2.69 -9.22 -2.42
CA ILE A 86 -1.40 -9.27 -1.70
C ILE A 86 -1.28 -10.56 -0.88
N ASN A 87 -2.33 -10.87 -0.11
CA ASN A 87 -2.31 -11.98 0.83
C ASN A 87 -2.43 -13.35 0.12
N ASN A 88 -3.30 -13.46 -0.88
CA ASN A 88 -3.72 -14.74 -1.47
C ASN A 88 -3.14 -15.01 -2.86
N CYS A 89 -2.47 -14.04 -3.48
CA CYS A 89 -1.93 -14.18 -4.83
C CYS A 89 -0.44 -13.88 -4.91
N ASN A 90 0.38 -14.93 -4.99
CA ASN A 90 1.83 -14.79 -5.10
C ASN A 90 2.28 -14.04 -6.36
N PRO A 91 1.74 -14.30 -7.56
CA PRO A 91 2.02 -13.47 -8.75
C PRO A 91 1.81 -11.98 -8.52
N PHE A 92 0.68 -11.61 -7.91
CA PHE A 92 0.37 -10.21 -7.60
C PHE A 92 1.37 -9.62 -6.58
N PHE A 93 1.66 -10.37 -5.52
CA PHE A 93 2.61 -9.96 -4.50
C PHE A 93 4.01 -9.72 -5.10
N MET A 94 4.50 -10.61 -5.97
CA MET A 94 5.79 -10.45 -6.65
C MET A 94 5.78 -9.22 -7.57
N HIS A 95 4.70 -8.99 -8.32
CA HIS A 95 4.55 -7.78 -9.13
C HIS A 95 4.64 -6.50 -8.28
N MET A 96 4.01 -6.47 -7.10
CA MET A 96 4.11 -5.32 -6.19
C MET A 96 5.54 -5.11 -5.67
N ILE A 97 6.29 -6.19 -5.45
CA ILE A 97 7.72 -6.10 -5.11
C ILE A 97 8.51 -5.49 -6.27
N ASP A 98 8.26 -5.93 -7.49
CA ASP A 98 8.96 -5.43 -8.68
C ASP A 98 8.66 -3.94 -8.92
N LEU A 99 7.40 -3.53 -8.77
CA LEU A 99 7.01 -2.11 -8.84
C LEU A 99 7.72 -1.26 -7.78
N LYS A 100 7.77 -1.74 -6.53
CA LYS A 100 8.51 -1.06 -5.46
C LYS A 100 9.99 -0.95 -5.82
N LYS A 101 10.60 -2.01 -6.33
CA LYS A 101 12.00 -2.04 -6.74
C LYS A 101 12.28 -1.02 -7.85
N MET A 102 11.45 -0.97 -8.89
CA MET A 102 11.58 0.04 -9.96
C MET A 102 11.48 1.47 -9.41
N GLY A 103 10.56 1.71 -8.48
CA GLY A 103 10.45 2.99 -7.77
C GLY A 103 11.72 3.32 -6.98
N MET A 104 12.29 2.35 -6.27
CA MET A 104 13.56 2.51 -5.54
C MET A 104 14.75 2.78 -6.45
N ASP A 105 14.83 2.11 -7.60
CA ASP A 105 15.90 2.31 -8.57
C ASP A 105 15.84 3.72 -9.16
N LYS A 106 14.63 4.20 -9.49
CA LYS A 106 14.41 5.59 -9.90
C LYS A 106 14.81 6.57 -8.79
N PHE A 107 14.33 6.35 -7.57
CA PHE A 107 14.65 7.19 -6.41
C PHE A 107 16.18 7.29 -6.21
N ARG A 108 16.90 6.17 -6.19
CA ARG A 108 18.37 6.17 -6.06
C ARG A 108 19.04 6.93 -7.21
N ASN A 109 18.53 6.79 -8.42
CA ASN A 109 19.04 7.51 -9.58
C ASN A 109 18.83 9.04 -9.48
N ASP A 110 17.73 9.50 -8.91
CA ASP A 110 17.44 10.93 -8.73
C ASP A 110 18.48 11.62 -7.80
N TYR A 111 19.13 10.87 -6.90
CA TYR A 111 20.18 11.36 -6.00
C TYR A 111 21.61 11.12 -6.49
N LYS A 112 21.80 10.40 -7.60
CA LYS A 112 23.10 9.87 -8.02
C LYS A 112 24.17 10.95 -8.23
N GLU A 113 23.79 12.08 -8.84
CA GLU A 113 24.72 13.17 -9.19
C GLU A 113 24.71 14.30 -8.16
N ILE A 114 23.88 14.20 -7.13
CA ILE A 114 23.77 15.20 -6.07
C ILE A 114 24.88 14.94 -5.03
N THR A 115 25.59 15.98 -4.59
CA THR A 115 26.57 15.85 -3.51
C THR A 115 25.96 16.20 -2.16
N ILE A 116 26.35 15.45 -1.12
CA ILE A 116 25.90 15.72 0.25
C ILE A 116 26.31 17.12 0.74
N ASP A 117 27.47 17.62 0.31
CA ASP A 117 27.94 18.96 0.70
C ASP A 117 27.05 20.06 0.11
N SER A 118 26.58 19.90 -1.13
CA SER A 118 25.64 20.83 -1.75
C SER A 118 24.33 20.91 -0.95
N LEU A 119 23.79 19.76 -0.54
CA LEU A 119 22.57 19.69 0.27
C LEU A 119 22.75 20.29 1.67
N LYS A 120 23.88 20.00 2.33
CA LYS A 120 24.21 20.56 3.65
C LYS A 120 24.40 22.07 3.62
N ASN A 121 25.07 22.61 2.59
CA ASN A 121 25.21 24.05 2.41
C ASN A 121 23.85 24.72 2.22
N LYS A 122 23.01 24.18 1.33
CA LYS A 122 21.65 24.68 1.11
C LYS A 122 20.79 24.63 2.38
N PHE A 123 20.88 23.55 3.16
CA PHE A 123 20.20 23.46 4.45
C PHE A 123 20.74 24.49 5.44
N ASN A 124 22.05 24.74 5.49
CA ASN A 124 22.62 25.73 6.40
C ASN A 124 22.19 27.16 6.07
N GLU A 125 22.03 27.50 4.80
CA GLU A 125 21.55 28.81 4.36
C GLU A 125 20.07 29.03 4.68
N THR A 126 19.24 28.00 4.47
CA THR A 126 17.78 28.14 4.47
C THR A 126 17.11 27.65 5.75
N LYS A 127 17.70 26.65 6.42
CA LYS A 127 17.16 25.91 7.56
C LYS A 127 15.73 25.37 7.33
N LEU A 128 15.37 25.13 6.07
CA LEU A 128 14.05 24.61 5.70
C LEU A 128 13.99 23.09 5.85
N LEU A 129 12.87 22.59 6.37
CA LEU A 129 12.57 21.17 6.50
C LEU A 129 12.79 20.38 5.20
N VAL A 130 12.35 20.93 4.07
CA VAL A 130 12.49 20.28 2.76
C VAL A 130 13.96 19.97 2.44
N ASN A 131 14.89 20.87 2.77
CA ASN A 131 16.31 20.64 2.52
C ASN A 131 16.91 19.63 3.51
N TYR A 132 16.32 19.48 4.71
CA TYR A 132 16.73 18.47 5.66
C TYR A 132 16.23 17.06 5.26
N LEU A 133 15.04 16.97 4.66
CA LEU A 133 14.54 15.75 4.02
C LEU A 133 15.43 15.30 2.87
N GLU A 134 15.86 16.24 2.01
CA GLU A 134 16.78 15.91 0.91
C GLU A 134 18.09 15.30 1.42
N ILE A 135 18.62 15.78 2.56
CA ILE A 135 19.80 15.19 3.20
C ILE A 135 19.53 13.74 3.62
N ALA A 136 18.41 13.47 4.28
CA ALA A 136 18.03 12.12 4.69
C ALA A 136 17.83 11.18 3.49
N ASN A 137 17.13 11.67 2.46
CA ASN A 137 16.86 10.93 1.23
C ASN A 137 18.17 10.62 0.49
N TRP A 138 19.12 11.56 0.45
CA TRP A 138 20.44 11.33 -0.11
C TRP A 138 21.19 10.23 0.63
N TYR A 139 21.20 10.27 1.97
CA TYR A 139 21.81 9.21 2.78
C TYR A 139 21.18 7.86 2.48
N PHE A 140 19.85 7.79 2.43
CA PHE A 140 19.15 6.56 2.11
C PHE A 140 19.48 6.04 0.70
N ALA A 141 19.47 6.92 -0.30
CA ALA A 141 19.80 6.58 -1.69
C ALA A 141 21.23 6.01 -1.85
N HIS A 142 22.16 6.43 -0.98
CA HIS A 142 23.56 5.99 -0.98
C HIS A 142 23.84 4.86 0.02
N ASN A 143 22.79 4.18 0.51
CA ASN A 143 22.88 3.09 1.50
C ASN A 143 23.58 3.49 2.81
N LYS A 144 23.53 4.78 3.16
CA LYS A 144 23.97 5.34 4.45
C LYS A 144 22.82 5.28 5.44
N THR A 145 22.46 4.04 5.79
CA THR A 145 21.23 3.71 6.51
C THR A 145 21.15 4.37 7.88
N GLU A 146 22.25 4.36 8.64
CA GLU A 146 22.29 4.87 10.01
C GLU A 146 22.09 6.38 10.02
N GLU A 147 22.78 7.10 9.13
CA GLU A 147 22.65 8.54 8.97
C GLU A 147 21.24 8.93 8.47
N ALA A 148 20.67 8.18 7.53
CA ALA A 148 19.31 8.39 7.06
C ALA A 148 18.29 8.23 8.20
N GLU A 149 18.41 7.14 8.98
CA GLU A 149 17.53 6.85 10.11
C GLU A 149 17.59 7.95 11.18
N GLU A 150 18.80 8.43 11.50
CA GLU A 150 19.01 9.51 12.46
C GLU A 150 18.33 10.80 12.02
N VAL A 151 18.53 11.22 10.77
CA VAL A 151 17.94 12.45 10.25
C VAL A 151 16.42 12.36 10.18
N TYR A 152 15.85 11.25 9.68
CA TYR A 152 14.39 11.07 9.67
C TYR A 152 13.80 11.11 11.09
N LYS A 153 14.46 10.47 12.06
CA LYS A 153 14.04 10.52 13.47
C LYS A 153 14.13 11.92 14.04
N GLU A 154 15.16 12.69 13.70
CA GLU A 154 15.27 14.09 14.13
C GLU A 154 14.12 14.95 13.59
N ILE A 155 13.82 14.82 12.30
CA ILE A 155 12.67 15.48 11.68
C ILE A 155 11.39 15.12 12.45
N LEU A 156 11.16 13.84 12.74
CA LEU A 156 9.97 13.37 13.45
C LEU A 156 9.93 13.73 14.94
N ARG A 157 11.07 14.02 15.58
CA ARG A 157 11.08 14.58 16.94
C ARG A 157 10.52 16.00 16.96
N ASN A 158 10.86 16.80 15.95
CA ASN A 158 10.42 18.20 15.84
C ASN A 158 9.01 18.30 15.23
N GLU A 159 8.70 17.44 14.25
CA GLU A 159 7.42 17.37 13.55
C GLU A 159 6.86 15.93 13.56
N PRO A 160 6.20 15.50 14.65
CA PRO A 160 5.76 14.11 14.81
C PRO A 160 4.77 13.61 13.76
N ASN A 161 4.11 14.52 13.04
CA ASN A 161 3.13 14.20 11.99
C ASN A 161 3.66 14.45 10.57
N GLN A 162 4.97 14.65 10.42
CA GLN A 162 5.59 14.83 9.10
C GLN A 162 5.45 13.53 8.29
N ILE A 163 4.57 13.57 7.29
CA ILE A 163 4.16 12.43 6.47
C ILE A 163 5.32 11.84 5.67
N GLU A 164 6.11 12.67 4.99
CA GLU A 164 7.20 12.22 4.13
C GLU A 164 8.30 11.55 4.97
N ALA A 165 8.74 12.15 6.08
CA ALA A 165 9.72 11.51 6.97
C ALA A 165 9.20 10.20 7.57
N THR A 166 7.91 10.14 7.93
CA THR A 166 7.29 8.90 8.44
C THR A 166 7.31 7.81 7.38
N TYR A 167 6.92 8.14 6.15
CA TYR A 167 6.93 7.22 5.02
C TYR A 167 8.34 6.75 4.68
N MET A 168 9.30 7.67 4.55
CA MET A 168 10.68 7.36 4.17
C MET A 168 11.39 6.51 5.24
N LEU A 169 11.12 6.76 6.52
CA LEU A 169 11.58 5.88 7.61
C LEU A 169 10.92 4.49 7.54
N GLY A 170 9.65 4.42 7.13
CA GLY A 170 8.96 3.15 6.87
C GLY A 170 9.62 2.37 5.73
N LEU A 171 9.97 3.06 4.65
CA LEU A 171 10.67 2.51 3.49
C LEU A 171 12.08 2.04 3.82
N LEU A 172 12.83 2.82 4.60
CA LEU A 172 14.14 2.43 5.13
C LEU A 172 14.04 1.12 5.93
N ASN A 173 13.08 1.03 6.86
CA ASN A 173 12.88 -0.18 7.65
C ASN A 173 12.46 -1.39 6.79
N ASP A 174 11.62 -1.20 5.77
CA ASP A 174 11.23 -2.25 4.84
C ASP A 174 12.45 -2.80 4.07
N GLU A 175 13.30 -1.92 3.54
CA GLU A 175 14.55 -2.31 2.85
C GLU A 175 15.55 -3.02 3.77
N LEU A 176 15.51 -2.74 5.08
CA LEU A 176 16.34 -3.43 6.08
C LEU A 176 15.73 -4.75 6.57
N GLY A 177 14.55 -5.14 6.09
CA GLY A 177 13.84 -6.33 6.59
C GLY A 177 13.20 -6.14 7.97
N LYS A 178 13.18 -4.92 8.51
CA LYS A 178 12.48 -4.54 9.75
C LYS A 178 10.99 -4.36 9.47
N TYR A 179 10.34 -5.45 9.05
CA TYR A 179 8.99 -5.42 8.49
C TYR A 179 7.93 -4.96 9.51
N GLN A 180 8.10 -5.29 10.79
CA GLN A 180 7.16 -4.89 11.83
C GLN A 180 7.16 -3.38 12.04
N GLU A 181 8.35 -2.77 12.09
CA GLU A 181 8.56 -1.33 12.22
C GLU A 181 8.07 -0.58 10.98
N ALA A 182 8.41 -1.09 9.79
CA ALA A 182 7.94 -0.55 8.51
C ALA A 182 6.41 -0.53 8.44
N LYS A 183 5.77 -1.64 8.82
CA LYS A 183 4.31 -1.76 8.86
C LYS A 183 3.67 -0.68 9.74
N ILE A 184 4.17 -0.47 10.95
CA ILE A 184 3.65 0.53 11.89
C ILE A 184 3.71 1.93 11.28
N LEU A 185 4.81 2.26 10.60
CA LEU A 185 5.00 3.56 9.96
C LEU A 185 4.05 3.75 8.77
N TYR A 186 3.89 2.73 7.92
CA TYR A 186 2.94 2.77 6.81
C TYR A 186 1.48 2.86 7.28
N ASP A 187 1.10 2.17 8.36
CA ASP A 187 -0.23 2.31 8.96
C ASP A 187 -0.48 3.73 9.46
N LYS A 188 0.54 4.36 10.06
CA LYS A 188 0.47 5.75 10.50
C LYS A 188 0.28 6.70 9.32
N VAL A 189 1.02 6.52 8.23
CA VAL A 189 0.84 7.34 7.02
C VAL A 189 -0.53 7.12 6.39
N TYR A 190 -0.98 5.86 6.26
CA TYR A 190 -2.31 5.55 5.73
C TYR A 190 -3.42 6.20 6.56
N LYS A 191 -3.34 6.15 7.89
CA LYS A 191 -4.34 6.77 8.77
C LYS A 191 -4.47 8.28 8.57
N ASN A 192 -3.39 8.97 8.22
CA ASN A 192 -3.40 10.42 8.04
C ASN A 192 -3.74 10.87 6.61
N THR A 193 -3.51 10.01 5.61
CA THR A 193 -3.60 10.38 4.19
C THR A 193 -4.70 9.65 3.44
N GLU A 194 -5.18 8.54 3.98
CA GLU A 194 -6.07 7.56 3.32
C GLU A 194 -5.53 7.05 1.97
N ASN A 195 -4.25 7.29 1.67
CA ASN A 195 -3.62 6.84 0.44
C ASN A 195 -3.38 5.32 0.49
N ILE A 196 -4.14 4.60 -0.35
CA ILE A 196 -4.14 3.15 -0.47
C ILE A 196 -2.74 2.54 -0.62
N GLN A 197 -1.78 3.21 -1.28
CA GLN A 197 -0.42 2.70 -1.47
C GLN A 197 0.23 2.30 -0.14
N PHE A 198 0.07 3.12 0.91
CA PHE A 198 0.64 2.82 2.23
C PHE A 198 -0.09 1.68 2.92
N ARG A 199 -1.40 1.51 2.67
CA ARG A 199 -2.11 0.30 3.12
C ARG A 199 -1.55 -0.95 2.45
N LEU A 200 -1.27 -0.89 1.14
CA LEU A 200 -0.68 -2.02 0.42
C LEU A 200 0.73 -2.35 0.94
N TYR A 201 1.59 -1.35 1.16
CA TYR A 201 2.91 -1.58 1.75
C TYR A 201 2.85 -2.16 3.17
N SER A 202 1.90 -1.72 4.00
CA SER A 202 1.63 -2.31 5.31
C SER A 202 1.26 -3.80 5.20
N GLU A 203 0.35 -4.15 4.29
CA GLU A 203 -0.07 -5.54 4.08
C GLU A 203 1.04 -6.42 3.49
N MET A 204 1.87 -5.86 2.60
CA MET A 204 3.04 -6.56 2.07
C MET A 204 4.02 -6.92 3.20
N ASN A 205 4.29 -5.99 4.11
CA ASN A 205 5.16 -6.26 5.26
C ASN A 205 4.51 -7.22 6.26
N LEU A 206 3.19 -7.11 6.49
CA LEU A 206 2.47 -8.10 7.30
C LEU A 206 2.60 -9.52 6.74
N LYS A 207 2.52 -9.68 5.41
CA LYS A 207 2.70 -10.98 4.75
C LYS A 207 4.11 -11.55 4.94
N ARG A 208 5.15 -10.71 5.04
CA ARG A 208 6.54 -11.14 5.23
C ARG A 208 6.90 -11.49 6.68
N ILE A 209 6.09 -11.05 7.64
CA ILE A 209 6.25 -11.38 9.07
C ILE A 209 5.68 -12.78 9.38
N LYS A 210 4.63 -13.18 8.66
CA LYS A 210 3.92 -14.46 8.82
C LYS A 210 4.62 -15.59 8.11
#